data_AF-A0A2T2UPX9-F1
#
_entry.id   AF-A0A2T2UPX9-F1
#
_cell.length_a   1.000
_cell.length_b   1.000
_cell.length_c   1.000
_cell.angle_alpha   90.00
_cell.angle_beta   90.00
_cell.angle_gamma   90.00
#
_symmetry.space_group_name_H-M   'P 1'
#
loop_
_entity.id
_entity.type
_entity.pdbx_description
1 polymer ?
#
loop_
_entity_poly.entity_id
_entity_poly.type
_entity_poly.pdbx_seq_one_letter_code
_entity_poly.pdbx_strand_id
1 'polypeptide(L)'
;MTPLDFSRWYDFDERGLRGGYFPSSALEVQEGERVGVVLLNLGGPRSLDEVEAFLYNLLMDPALLDLPIRGGLRHWGSKVLASYRAESVREEYELIGGSSPLNHLTQEQAESLETYLNDQYGEPTGVDFQTYVAMRYGHPCSEEAAAQMEADGVDRVVLLPMYPQYSMTTSGSSLAYWKALDEAGEIPSWPTTAAYEYAANPKYVQALSELIDEGLQRFQRERRPDVQLLFSAQGMPLRSYRHRQDPYCCLVHATVRQVMEQRGHDRPYHTAFQNRIGFREGLPPTTPDVIERLADKSDDQSLLMVPLPFVTDHLQTSYGLDIKLREWAERVGIRHYEVTPGLNTHPLFIEALSEVTLAQLDLPVDLNQLRIGGDGLAQDYPLRPVEELPQHNNHESERCPSCNEPLRARRWTGRDDLPESEMLRSGSEEDSATPPSASAPTS
;
A
#
# COMPACT_ATOMS: atom_id res chain seq x y z
N MET A 1 -17.10 -6.88 18.40
CA MET A 1 -16.15 -7.22 19.48
C MET A 1 -15.63 -5.93 20.11
N THR A 2 -15.45 -5.84 21.44
CA THR A 2 -14.86 -4.61 22.01
C THR A 2 -13.33 -4.55 21.78
N PRO A 3 -12.69 -3.37 21.73
CA PRO A 3 -11.23 -3.27 21.64
C PRO A 3 -10.50 -3.98 22.80
N LEU A 4 -11.14 -4.06 23.98
CA LEU A 4 -10.60 -4.79 25.11
C LEU A 4 -10.63 -6.30 24.89
N ASP A 5 -11.70 -6.83 24.29
CA ASP A 5 -11.82 -8.27 24.00
C ASP A 5 -10.84 -8.69 22.91
N PHE A 6 -10.69 -7.90 21.84
CA PHE A 6 -9.65 -8.13 20.84
C PHE A 6 -8.25 -8.10 21.47
N SER A 7 -7.99 -7.17 22.39
CA SER A 7 -6.69 -7.10 23.07
C SER A 7 -6.36 -8.32 23.93
N ARG A 8 -7.38 -9.09 24.34
CA ARG A 8 -7.23 -10.34 25.10
C ARG A 8 -7.09 -11.55 24.18
N TRP A 9 -7.78 -11.55 23.05
CA TRP A 9 -7.69 -12.60 22.03
C TRP A 9 -6.34 -12.56 21.31
N TYR A 10 -5.87 -11.36 20.96
CA TYR A 10 -4.66 -11.20 20.16
C TYR A 10 -3.42 -11.66 20.91
N ASP A 11 -2.74 -12.64 20.33
CA ASP A 11 -1.38 -12.99 20.70
C ASP A 11 -0.42 -12.77 19.53
N PHE A 12 0.81 -12.41 19.87
CA PHE A 12 1.84 -12.21 18.86
C PHE A 12 2.41 -13.55 18.44
N ASP A 13 2.12 -13.97 17.20
CA ASP A 13 2.60 -15.24 16.65
C ASP A 13 3.07 -15.12 15.18
N GLU A 14 3.53 -16.25 14.63
CA GLU A 14 4.02 -16.32 13.25
C GLU A 14 2.94 -16.07 12.18
N ARG A 15 1.65 -16.27 12.52
CA ARG A 15 0.53 -16.00 11.59
C ARG A 15 0.46 -14.52 11.30
N GLY A 16 0.56 -13.69 12.33
CA GLY A 16 0.66 -12.23 12.17
C GLY A 16 1.83 -11.81 11.30
N LEU A 17 2.99 -12.46 11.40
CA LEU A 17 4.16 -12.09 10.61
C LEU A 17 4.04 -12.42 9.13
N ARG A 18 3.46 -13.59 8.83
CA ARG A 18 3.36 -14.12 7.47
C ARG A 18 2.01 -13.87 6.82
N GLY A 19 1.12 -13.14 7.50
CA GLY A 19 -0.27 -12.95 7.07
C GLY A 19 -1.09 -14.24 7.07
N GLY A 20 -0.63 -15.29 7.76
CA GLY A 20 -1.20 -16.64 7.74
C GLY A 20 -2.46 -16.80 8.60
N TYR A 21 -3.29 -15.76 8.75
CA TYR A 21 -4.60 -15.88 9.38
C TYR A 21 -5.63 -16.52 8.44
N PHE A 22 -5.46 -16.32 7.13
CA PHE A 22 -6.27 -16.89 6.08
C PHE A 22 -5.36 -17.56 5.04
N PRO A 23 -5.86 -18.58 4.33
CA PRO A 23 -5.13 -19.11 3.19
C PRO A 23 -4.95 -18.00 2.14
N SER A 24 -3.78 -18.00 1.50
CA SER A 24 -3.50 -17.19 0.30
C SER A 24 -3.66 -17.98 -1.01
N SER A 25 -4.07 -19.24 -0.89
CA SER A 25 -4.42 -20.10 -2.02
C SER A 25 -5.69 -19.61 -2.70
N ALA A 26 -5.79 -19.84 -4.00
CA ALA A 26 -6.99 -19.53 -4.76
C ALA A 26 -8.22 -20.21 -4.14
N LEU A 27 -9.29 -19.44 -3.96
CA LEU A 27 -10.58 -19.92 -3.52
C LEU A 27 -11.40 -20.32 -4.74
N GLU A 28 -11.82 -21.58 -4.82
CA GLU A 28 -12.69 -22.07 -5.90
C GLU A 28 -14.05 -21.36 -5.84
N VAL A 29 -14.48 -20.79 -6.97
CA VAL A 29 -15.76 -20.10 -7.13
C VAL A 29 -16.53 -20.70 -8.30
N GLN A 30 -17.84 -20.89 -8.14
CA GLN A 30 -18.73 -21.47 -9.13
C GLN A 30 -19.63 -20.43 -9.79
N GLU A 31 -20.10 -20.74 -11.00
CA GLU A 31 -21.11 -19.93 -11.70
C GLU A 31 -22.36 -19.75 -10.82
N GLY A 32 -22.82 -18.51 -10.68
CA GLY A 32 -23.96 -18.14 -9.84
C GLY A 32 -23.64 -17.88 -8.36
N GLU A 33 -22.39 -18.10 -7.91
CA GLU A 33 -21.96 -17.68 -6.56
C GLU A 33 -21.72 -16.15 -6.50
N ARG A 34 -21.91 -15.59 -5.31
CA ARG A 34 -21.57 -14.20 -4.97
C ARG A 34 -20.26 -14.10 -4.20
N VAL A 35 -19.32 -13.33 -4.73
CA VAL A 35 -18.04 -13.04 -4.09
C VAL A 35 -18.09 -11.67 -3.41
N GLY A 36 -17.95 -11.66 -2.09
CA GLY A 36 -17.77 -10.45 -1.28
C GLY A 36 -16.30 -10.05 -1.20
N VAL A 37 -15.96 -8.88 -1.69
CA VAL A 37 -14.61 -8.29 -1.65
C VAL A 37 -14.57 -7.23 -0.55
N VAL A 38 -13.85 -7.52 0.54
CA VAL A 38 -13.83 -6.65 1.72
C VAL A 38 -12.56 -5.80 1.72
N LEU A 39 -12.71 -4.50 1.46
CA LEU A 39 -11.64 -3.51 1.54
C LEU A 39 -11.34 -3.20 3.01
N LEU A 40 -10.20 -3.69 3.50
CA LEU A 40 -9.74 -3.49 4.86
C LEU A 40 -8.83 -2.27 4.94
N ASN A 41 -9.26 -1.23 5.67
CA ASN A 41 -8.48 0.00 5.83
C ASN A 41 -8.51 0.50 7.29
N LEU A 42 -7.72 1.53 7.60
CA LEU A 42 -7.58 2.09 8.94
C LEU A 42 -8.91 2.68 9.44
N GLY A 43 -9.62 3.32 8.52
CA GLY A 43 -10.68 4.27 8.80
C GLY A 43 -10.14 5.63 9.23
N GLY A 44 -11.07 6.55 9.44
CA GLY A 44 -10.83 7.78 10.16
C GLY A 44 -12.12 8.30 10.78
N PRO A 45 -12.05 9.32 11.65
CA PRO A 45 -13.23 9.96 12.22
C PRO A 45 -14.05 10.64 11.10
N ARG A 46 -15.37 10.39 11.08
CA ARG A 46 -16.31 11.02 10.13
C ARG A 46 -16.71 12.44 10.56
N SER A 47 -16.43 12.79 11.80
CA SER A 47 -16.60 14.13 12.36
C SER A 47 -15.61 14.36 13.50
N LEU A 48 -15.45 15.61 13.91
CA LEU A 48 -14.59 16.00 15.05
C LEU A 48 -15.01 15.33 16.38
N ASP A 49 -16.29 14.98 16.51
CA ASP A 49 -16.82 14.29 17.70
C ASP A 49 -16.33 12.84 17.79
N GLU A 50 -16.05 12.19 16.65
CA GLU A 50 -15.55 10.82 16.59
C GLU A 50 -14.03 10.70 16.83
N VAL A 51 -13.29 11.82 16.87
CA VAL A 51 -11.81 11.81 17.01
C VAL A 51 -11.35 11.06 18.25
N GLU A 52 -11.97 11.31 19.42
CA GLU A 52 -11.58 10.66 20.66
C GLU A 52 -11.82 9.14 20.62
N ALA A 53 -12.96 8.72 20.06
CA ALA A 53 -13.31 7.30 19.93
C ALA A 53 -12.36 6.58 18.96
N PHE A 54 -12.05 7.22 17.83
CA PHE A 54 -11.06 6.73 16.87
C PHE A 54 -9.68 6.55 17.51
N LEU A 55 -9.19 7.57 18.23
CA LEU A 55 -7.91 7.49 18.94
C LEU A 55 -7.91 6.39 20.00
N TYR A 56 -9.00 6.23 20.74
CA TYR A 56 -9.15 5.16 21.73
C TYR A 56 -9.02 3.77 21.08
N ASN A 57 -9.72 3.53 19.97
CA ASN A 57 -9.65 2.25 19.24
C ASN A 57 -8.23 1.97 18.75
N LEU A 58 -7.57 2.98 18.16
CA LEU A 58 -6.20 2.90 17.68
C LEU A 58 -5.21 2.58 18.83
N LEU A 59 -5.34 3.27 19.96
CA LEU A 59 -4.47 3.06 21.12
C LEU A 59 -4.67 1.69 21.79
N MET A 60 -5.88 1.12 21.69
CA MET A 60 -6.22 -0.18 22.23
C MET A 60 -5.67 -1.36 21.42
N ASP A 61 -5.25 -1.15 20.18
CA ASP A 61 -4.81 -2.22 19.30
C ASP A 61 -3.42 -2.80 19.64
N PRO A 62 -3.33 -4.06 20.09
CA PRO A 62 -2.05 -4.71 20.42
C PRO A 62 -1.15 -5.01 19.22
N ALA A 63 -1.69 -5.07 18.00
CA ALA A 63 -0.89 -5.21 16.80
C ALA A 63 -0.13 -3.91 16.50
N LEU A 64 -0.80 -2.76 16.65
CA LEU A 64 -0.22 -1.44 16.40
C LEU A 64 0.73 -0.98 17.53
N LEU A 65 0.28 -1.04 18.79
CA LEU A 65 1.05 -0.57 19.94
C LEU A 65 1.45 -1.73 20.86
N ASP A 66 2.74 -2.07 20.79
CA ASP A 66 3.38 -3.06 21.66
C ASP A 66 3.76 -2.44 23.02
N LEU A 67 2.75 -2.30 23.88
CA LEU A 67 2.89 -1.84 25.26
C LEU A 67 3.02 -3.03 26.23
N PRO A 68 3.87 -2.93 27.27
CA PRO A 68 4.02 -3.98 28.29
C PRO A 68 2.82 -4.09 29.25
N ILE A 69 1.75 -3.33 29.01
CA ILE A 69 0.51 -3.30 29.78
C ILE A 69 -0.62 -3.90 28.96
N ARG A 70 -1.33 -4.88 29.53
CA ARG A 70 -2.47 -5.57 28.91
C ARG A 70 -3.75 -5.37 29.75
N GLY A 71 -4.91 -5.66 29.17
CA GLY A 71 -6.19 -5.67 29.87
C GLY A 71 -6.62 -4.29 30.42
N GLY A 72 -7.16 -4.26 31.63
CA GLY A 72 -7.78 -3.06 32.22
C GLY A 72 -6.85 -1.85 32.36
N LEU A 73 -5.56 -2.08 32.62
CA LEU A 73 -4.55 -1.02 32.69
C LEU A 73 -4.37 -0.32 31.34
N ARG A 74 -4.32 -1.11 30.25
CA ARG A 74 -4.27 -0.57 28.89
C ARG A 74 -5.54 0.19 28.55
N HIS A 75 -6.70 -0.36 28.90
CA HIS A 75 -7.99 0.29 28.70
C HIS A 75 -8.02 1.69 29.31
N TRP A 76 -7.68 1.81 30.60
CA TRP A 76 -7.66 3.09 31.29
C TRP A 76 -6.62 4.05 30.69
N GLY A 77 -5.40 3.58 30.45
CA GLY A 77 -4.33 4.41 29.88
C GLY A 77 -4.65 4.91 28.47
N SER A 78 -5.24 4.07 27.62
CA SER A 78 -5.65 4.42 26.25
C SER A 78 -6.77 5.45 26.27
N LYS A 79 -7.75 5.32 27.18
CA LYS A 79 -8.82 6.31 27.34
C LYS A 79 -8.27 7.68 27.75
N VAL A 80 -7.42 7.73 28.79
CA VAL A 80 -6.81 8.99 29.24
C VAL A 80 -5.97 9.64 28.14
N LEU A 81 -5.17 8.86 27.43
CA LEU A 81 -4.32 9.38 26.36
C LEU A 81 -5.13 9.83 25.14
N ALA A 82 -6.21 9.12 24.80
CA ALA A 82 -7.13 9.52 23.73
C ALA A 82 -7.78 10.86 24.05
N SER A 83 -8.38 11.03 25.24
CA SER A 83 -9.00 12.30 25.64
C SER A 83 -7.97 13.45 25.69
N TYR A 84 -6.75 13.19 26.16
CA TYR A 84 -5.69 14.20 26.19
C TYR A 84 -5.25 14.65 24.79
N ARG A 85 -5.21 13.74 23.81
CA ARG A 85 -4.78 14.05 22.44
C ARG A 85 -5.91 14.50 21.52
N ALA A 86 -7.16 14.24 21.88
CA ALA A 86 -8.32 14.49 21.03
C ALA A 86 -8.37 15.93 20.54
N GLU A 87 -8.11 16.91 21.41
CA GLU A 87 -8.19 18.32 21.03
C GLU A 87 -7.17 18.70 19.95
N SER A 88 -5.90 18.36 20.16
CA SER A 88 -4.86 18.61 19.17
C SER A 88 -5.16 17.91 17.84
N VAL A 89 -5.68 16.68 17.86
CA VAL A 89 -6.01 15.95 16.63
C VAL A 89 -7.27 16.51 15.96
N ARG A 90 -8.23 17.06 16.71
CA ARG A 90 -9.38 17.77 16.13
C ARG A 90 -8.93 18.99 15.34
N GLU A 91 -8.02 19.79 15.87
CA GLU A 91 -7.44 20.94 15.14
C GLU A 91 -6.77 20.49 13.83
N GLU A 92 -6.06 19.35 13.84
CA GLU A 92 -5.48 18.77 12.61
C GLU A 92 -6.56 18.36 11.59
N TYR A 93 -7.67 17.75 12.04
CA TYR A 93 -8.79 17.41 11.16
C TYR A 93 -9.55 18.65 10.67
N GLU A 94 -9.72 19.68 11.49
CA GLU A 94 -10.35 20.95 11.09
C GLU A 94 -9.64 21.58 9.89
N LEU A 95 -8.30 21.55 9.88
CA LEU A 95 -7.48 22.09 8.79
C LEU A 95 -7.65 21.33 7.46
N ILE A 96 -8.17 20.10 7.48
CA ILE A 96 -8.42 19.30 6.28
C ILE A 96 -9.91 19.09 5.99
N GLY A 97 -10.79 19.89 6.60
CA GLY A 97 -12.24 19.88 6.31
C GLY A 97 -13.12 19.25 7.40
N GLY A 98 -12.57 18.97 8.59
CA GLY A 98 -13.33 18.54 9.77
C GLY A 98 -13.68 17.05 9.85
N SER A 99 -13.22 16.24 8.87
CA SER A 99 -13.41 14.79 8.84
C SER A 99 -12.28 14.12 8.06
N SER A 100 -12.11 12.81 8.21
CA SER A 100 -11.14 12.06 7.41
C SER A 100 -11.65 11.85 5.98
N PRO A 101 -10.91 12.30 4.94
CA PRO A 101 -11.29 12.05 3.56
C PRO A 101 -11.23 10.56 3.19
N LEU A 102 -10.42 9.77 3.92
CA LEU A 102 -10.22 8.33 3.69
C LEU A 102 -11.52 7.55 3.57
N ASN A 103 -12.54 7.89 4.38
CA ASN A 103 -13.75 7.10 4.44
C ASN A 103 -14.55 7.16 3.12
N HIS A 104 -14.79 8.35 2.59
CA HIS A 104 -15.54 8.49 1.33
C HIS A 104 -14.69 8.04 0.14
N LEU A 105 -13.38 8.35 0.13
CA LEU A 105 -12.50 7.91 -0.94
C LEU A 105 -12.35 6.38 -1.00
N THR A 106 -12.34 5.69 0.15
CA THR A 106 -12.35 4.20 0.18
C THR A 106 -13.69 3.65 -0.32
N GLN A 107 -14.79 4.33 -0.05
CA GLN A 107 -16.10 3.97 -0.58
C GLN A 107 -16.15 4.13 -2.11
N GLU A 108 -15.63 5.24 -2.64
CA GLU A 108 -15.51 5.45 -4.09
C GLU A 108 -14.58 4.41 -4.76
N GLN A 109 -13.50 4.00 -4.08
CA GLN A 109 -12.64 2.90 -4.52
C GLN A 109 -13.38 1.56 -4.56
N ALA A 110 -14.19 1.26 -3.54
CA ALA A 110 -15.03 0.05 -3.50
C ALA A 110 -16.01 0.02 -4.68
N GLU A 111 -16.77 1.10 -4.88
CA GLU A 111 -17.74 1.23 -5.98
C GLU A 111 -17.08 1.12 -7.36
N SER A 112 -15.91 1.74 -7.53
CA SER A 112 -15.14 1.66 -8.78
C SER A 112 -14.63 0.23 -9.04
N LEU A 113 -14.16 -0.45 -7.99
CA LEU A 113 -13.70 -1.84 -8.08
C LEU A 113 -14.84 -2.80 -8.39
N GLU A 114 -16.00 -2.64 -7.73
CA GLU A 114 -17.19 -3.45 -7.98
C GLU A 114 -17.66 -3.33 -9.42
N THR A 115 -17.77 -2.10 -9.90
CA THR A 115 -18.15 -1.81 -11.29
C THR A 115 -17.16 -2.47 -12.25
N TYR A 116 -15.86 -2.28 -12.01
CA TYR A 116 -14.82 -2.85 -12.86
C TYR A 116 -14.84 -4.39 -12.88
N LEU A 117 -14.98 -5.03 -11.71
CA LEU A 117 -15.04 -6.49 -11.61
C LEU A 117 -16.25 -7.07 -12.35
N ASN A 118 -17.43 -6.48 -12.17
CA ASN A 118 -18.65 -6.97 -12.81
C ASN A 118 -18.67 -6.68 -14.33
N ASP A 119 -18.22 -5.51 -14.76
CA ASP A 119 -18.18 -5.14 -16.18
C ASP A 119 -17.18 -6.01 -16.97
N GLN A 120 -16.03 -6.33 -16.38
CA GLN A 120 -14.96 -7.06 -17.08
C GLN A 120 -15.06 -8.58 -16.90
N TYR A 121 -15.53 -9.05 -15.74
CA TYR A 121 -15.44 -10.46 -15.36
C TYR A 121 -16.77 -11.07 -14.92
N GLY A 122 -17.77 -10.26 -14.53
CA GLY A 122 -19.05 -10.76 -14.04
C GLY A 122 -19.79 -11.62 -15.06
N GLU A 123 -20.09 -11.08 -16.25
CA GLU A 123 -20.80 -11.83 -17.30
C GLU A 123 -19.99 -13.02 -17.85
N PRO A 124 -18.68 -12.89 -18.16
CA PRO A 124 -17.89 -14.02 -18.67
C PRO A 124 -17.74 -15.18 -17.67
N THR A 125 -17.74 -14.90 -16.37
CA THR A 125 -17.58 -15.92 -15.32
C THR A 125 -18.92 -16.42 -14.76
N GLY A 126 -20.00 -15.64 -14.94
CA GLY A 126 -21.29 -15.81 -14.27
C GLY A 126 -21.23 -15.61 -12.75
N VAL A 127 -20.20 -14.92 -12.24
CA VAL A 127 -20.01 -14.60 -10.82
C VAL A 127 -20.45 -13.17 -10.54
N ASP A 128 -21.12 -12.96 -9.40
CA ASP A 128 -21.54 -11.64 -8.93
C ASP A 128 -20.53 -11.11 -7.90
N PHE A 129 -19.86 -10.01 -8.19
CA PHE A 129 -18.90 -9.39 -7.28
C PHE A 129 -19.57 -8.26 -6.50
N GLN A 130 -19.45 -8.26 -5.18
CA GLN A 130 -19.92 -7.17 -4.32
C GLN A 130 -18.82 -6.70 -3.39
N THR A 131 -18.69 -5.40 -3.21
CA THR A 131 -17.63 -4.78 -2.42
C THR A 131 -18.15 -4.25 -1.09
N TYR A 132 -17.31 -4.36 -0.07
CA TYR A 132 -17.63 -3.93 1.28
C TYR A 132 -16.44 -3.19 1.88
N VAL A 133 -16.69 -2.11 2.60
CA VAL A 133 -15.65 -1.38 3.32
C VAL A 133 -15.67 -1.79 4.77
N ALA A 134 -14.51 -2.11 5.33
CA ALA A 134 -14.35 -2.43 6.74
C ALA A 134 -13.15 -1.67 7.33
N MET A 135 -13.46 -0.70 8.17
CA MET A 135 -12.53 0.16 8.86
C MET A 135 -12.11 -0.46 10.19
N ARG A 136 -10.79 -0.52 10.42
CA ARG A 136 -10.22 -1.12 11.62
C ARG A 136 -10.56 -0.35 12.89
N TYR A 137 -10.58 0.99 12.84
CA TYR A 137 -10.79 1.85 14.02
C TYR A 137 -12.00 2.80 13.91
N GLY A 138 -12.78 2.69 12.84
CA GLY A 138 -13.92 3.56 12.55
C GLY A 138 -15.10 2.80 11.94
N HIS A 139 -16.03 3.54 11.37
CA HIS A 139 -17.21 2.99 10.68
C HIS A 139 -17.11 3.21 9.16
N PRO A 140 -17.64 2.30 8.33
CA PRO A 140 -18.22 1.00 8.70
C PRO A 140 -17.17 0.04 9.27
N CYS A 141 -17.46 -0.68 10.35
CA CYS A 141 -16.54 -1.65 10.96
C CYS A 141 -16.71 -3.06 10.36
N SER A 142 -15.82 -4.00 10.69
CA SER A 142 -15.87 -5.37 10.14
C SER A 142 -17.18 -6.08 10.41
N GLU A 143 -17.78 -5.87 11.58
CA GLU A 143 -19.09 -6.43 11.96
C GLU A 143 -20.23 -5.86 11.11
N GLU A 144 -20.19 -4.57 10.79
CA GLU A 144 -21.20 -3.93 9.93
C GLU A 144 -21.08 -4.42 8.48
N ALA A 145 -19.84 -4.55 7.98
CA ALA A 145 -19.58 -5.12 6.66
C ALA A 145 -20.08 -6.58 6.59
N ALA A 146 -19.76 -7.40 7.58
CA ALA A 146 -20.19 -8.79 7.65
C ALA A 146 -21.72 -8.94 7.73
N ALA A 147 -22.40 -8.07 8.48
CA ALA A 147 -23.87 -8.07 8.55
C ALA A 147 -24.50 -7.72 7.18
N GLN A 148 -23.91 -6.78 6.45
CA GLN A 148 -24.36 -6.44 5.10
C GLN A 148 -24.11 -7.61 4.12
N MET A 149 -22.93 -8.25 4.18
CA MET A 149 -22.61 -9.44 3.39
C MET A 149 -23.58 -10.60 3.64
N GLU A 150 -23.99 -10.82 4.88
CA GLU A 150 -25.00 -11.83 5.23
C GLU A 150 -26.36 -11.49 4.62
N ALA A 151 -26.79 -10.23 4.71
CA ALA A 151 -28.05 -9.76 4.13
C ALA A 151 -28.07 -9.88 2.60
N ASP A 152 -26.91 -9.68 1.97
CA ASP A 152 -26.75 -9.80 0.53
C ASP A 152 -26.60 -11.27 0.09
N GLY A 153 -26.33 -12.21 0.99
CA GLY A 153 -26.17 -13.62 0.63
C GLY A 153 -24.84 -13.90 -0.07
N VAL A 154 -23.75 -13.33 0.44
CA VAL A 154 -22.38 -13.63 -0.01
C VAL A 154 -22.01 -15.10 0.25
N ASP A 155 -21.46 -15.77 -0.75
CA ASP A 155 -21.01 -17.17 -0.68
C ASP A 155 -19.52 -17.28 -0.35
N ARG A 156 -18.70 -16.39 -0.92
CA ARG A 156 -17.24 -16.43 -0.86
C ARG A 156 -16.66 -15.08 -0.48
N VAL A 157 -15.58 -15.06 0.29
CA VAL A 157 -15.00 -13.80 0.79
C VAL A 157 -13.54 -13.64 0.40
N VAL A 158 -13.20 -12.49 -0.19
CA VAL A 158 -11.83 -12.04 -0.40
C VAL A 158 -11.57 -10.85 0.51
N LEU A 159 -10.64 -11.01 1.45
CA LEU A 159 -10.15 -9.90 2.27
C LEU A 159 -9.05 -9.17 1.51
N LEU A 160 -9.28 -7.88 1.23
CA LEU A 160 -8.39 -7.03 0.45
C LEU A 160 -7.88 -5.86 1.30
N PRO A 161 -6.73 -5.99 1.97
CA PRO A 161 -6.10 -4.86 2.64
C PRO A 161 -5.75 -3.72 1.67
N MET A 162 -6.13 -2.49 2.02
CA MET A 162 -5.81 -1.27 1.26
C MET A 162 -4.38 -0.77 1.53
N TYR A 163 -3.46 -1.71 1.77
CA TYR A 163 -2.04 -1.49 2.02
C TYR A 163 -1.23 -2.40 1.09
N PRO A 164 -0.67 -1.88 -0.01
CA PRO A 164 0.13 -2.68 -0.93
C PRO A 164 1.32 -3.35 -0.24
N GLN A 165 1.96 -2.64 0.69
CA GLN A 165 3.05 -3.14 1.52
C GLN A 165 2.50 -3.70 2.84
N TYR A 166 2.50 -5.03 2.99
CA TYR A 166 2.11 -5.69 4.23
C TYR A 166 2.91 -5.17 5.43
N SER A 167 2.18 -4.82 6.49
CA SER A 167 2.72 -4.65 7.84
C SER A 167 1.78 -5.31 8.83
N MET A 168 2.33 -5.91 9.88
CA MET A 168 1.53 -6.46 10.97
C MET A 168 0.68 -5.40 11.65
N THR A 169 1.15 -4.16 11.68
CA THR A 169 0.44 -3.05 12.34
C THR A 169 -0.73 -2.51 11.52
N THR A 170 -0.94 -3.01 10.30
CA THR A 170 -1.96 -2.55 9.34
C THR A 170 -2.79 -3.74 8.82
N SER A 171 -2.42 -4.32 7.67
CA SER A 171 -3.03 -5.53 7.11
C SER A 171 -3.12 -6.65 8.14
N GLY A 172 -2.02 -6.93 8.86
CA GLY A 172 -2.01 -7.98 9.89
C GLY A 172 -3.01 -7.74 11.02
N SER A 173 -3.17 -6.51 11.49
CA SER A 173 -4.17 -6.16 12.51
C SER A 173 -5.60 -6.38 12.00
N SER A 174 -5.87 -5.98 10.76
CA SER A 174 -7.20 -6.09 10.16
C SER A 174 -7.59 -7.55 9.91
N LEU A 175 -6.66 -8.36 9.39
CA LEU A 175 -6.85 -9.80 9.21
C LEU A 175 -7.00 -10.51 10.56
N ALA A 176 -6.18 -10.17 11.56
CA ALA A 176 -6.31 -10.72 12.91
C ALA A 176 -7.68 -10.37 13.53
N TYR A 177 -8.17 -9.15 13.32
CA TYR A 177 -9.47 -8.72 13.84
C TYR A 177 -10.62 -9.48 13.18
N TRP A 178 -10.61 -9.61 11.86
CA TRP A 178 -11.59 -10.44 11.15
C TRP A 178 -11.58 -11.88 11.65
N LYS A 179 -10.39 -12.46 11.84
CA LYS A 179 -10.26 -13.83 12.35
C LYS A 179 -10.79 -13.98 13.77
N ALA A 180 -10.55 -12.99 14.63
CA ALA A 180 -11.06 -12.98 15.98
C ALA A 180 -12.60 -12.96 16.02
N LEU A 181 -13.23 -12.18 15.14
CA LEU A 181 -14.69 -12.13 15.02
C LEU A 181 -15.27 -13.48 14.56
N ASP A 182 -14.67 -14.10 13.54
CA ASP A 182 -15.05 -15.43 13.04
C ASP A 182 -14.93 -16.50 14.14
N GLU A 183 -13.79 -16.56 14.83
CA GLU A 183 -13.58 -17.52 15.93
C GLU A 183 -14.49 -17.29 17.14
N ALA A 184 -14.88 -16.04 17.39
CA ALA A 184 -15.82 -15.69 18.46
C ALA A 184 -17.29 -15.93 18.09
N GLY A 185 -17.58 -16.23 16.82
CA GLY A 185 -18.96 -16.35 16.30
C GLY A 185 -19.71 -15.02 16.29
N GLU A 186 -18.99 -13.90 16.22
CA GLU A 186 -19.57 -12.55 16.12
C GLU A 186 -19.92 -12.15 14.68
N ILE A 187 -19.38 -12.87 13.70
CA ILE A 187 -19.74 -12.77 12.27
C ILE A 187 -20.02 -14.18 11.72
N PRO A 188 -20.79 -14.32 10.63
CA PRO A 188 -20.91 -15.59 9.92
C PRO A 188 -19.54 -16.10 9.43
N SER A 189 -19.46 -17.42 9.23
CA SER A 189 -18.25 -18.05 8.71
C SER A 189 -18.41 -18.34 7.23
N TRP A 190 -17.49 -17.82 6.42
CA TRP A 190 -17.45 -18.02 4.98
C TRP A 190 -16.13 -18.68 4.55
N PRO A 191 -16.12 -19.41 3.44
CA PRO A 191 -14.88 -19.67 2.71
C PRO A 191 -14.18 -18.34 2.40
N THR A 192 -13.02 -18.13 3.00
CA THR A 192 -12.33 -16.84 3.01
C THR A 192 -10.87 -16.99 2.57
N THR A 193 -10.43 -16.10 1.68
CA THR A 193 -9.03 -15.92 1.28
C THR A 193 -8.60 -14.47 1.49
N ALA A 194 -7.30 -14.20 1.50
CA ALA A 194 -6.79 -12.84 1.73
C ALA A 194 -5.55 -12.51 0.89
N ALA A 195 -5.55 -11.32 0.29
CA ALA A 195 -4.37 -10.79 -0.36
C ALA A 195 -3.32 -10.39 0.70
N TYR A 196 -2.17 -11.06 0.67
CA TYR A 196 -1.09 -10.79 1.62
C TYR A 196 -0.42 -9.43 1.36
N GLU A 197 0.03 -9.21 0.13
CA GLU A 197 0.69 -7.99 -0.32
C GLU A 197 0.59 -7.87 -1.84
N TYR A 198 0.79 -6.66 -2.36
CA TYR A 198 0.82 -6.37 -3.79
C TYR A 198 1.74 -5.16 -4.08
N ALA A 199 2.82 -5.05 -3.32
CA ALA A 199 3.74 -3.91 -3.32
C ALA A 199 4.44 -3.72 -4.68
N ALA A 200 4.59 -4.79 -5.45
CA ALA A 200 5.21 -4.79 -6.77
C ALA A 200 4.23 -5.18 -7.89
N ASN A 201 2.92 -5.03 -7.67
CA ASN A 201 1.94 -5.22 -8.75
C ASN A 201 2.20 -4.17 -9.87
N PRO A 202 2.28 -4.56 -11.15
CA PRO A 202 2.71 -3.66 -12.23
C PRO A 202 1.75 -2.49 -12.44
N LYS A 203 0.44 -2.70 -12.27
CA LYS A 203 -0.59 -1.67 -12.39
C LYS A 203 -0.50 -0.65 -11.25
N TYR A 204 -0.24 -1.12 -10.03
CA TYR A 204 0.04 -0.24 -8.89
C TYR A 204 1.32 0.59 -9.09
N VAL A 205 2.41 -0.03 -9.54
CA VAL A 205 3.68 0.65 -9.85
C VAL A 205 3.48 1.70 -10.96
N GLN A 206 2.73 1.36 -12.01
CA GLN A 206 2.42 2.30 -13.09
C GLN A 206 1.56 3.46 -12.60
N ALA A 207 0.55 3.21 -11.79
CA ALA A 207 -0.30 4.27 -11.22
C ALA A 207 0.52 5.25 -10.37
N LEU A 208 1.47 4.75 -9.57
CA LEU A 208 2.41 5.60 -8.83
C LEU A 208 3.31 6.43 -9.76
N SER A 209 3.76 5.84 -10.87
CA SER A 209 4.54 6.56 -11.87
C SER A 209 3.72 7.70 -12.52
N GLU A 210 2.47 7.44 -12.89
CA GLU A 210 1.58 8.46 -13.47
C GLU A 210 1.29 9.60 -12.48
N LEU A 211 1.05 9.28 -11.19
CA LEU A 211 0.93 10.28 -10.14
C LEU A 211 2.19 11.15 -9.97
N ILE A 212 3.38 10.57 -10.13
CA ILE A 212 4.64 11.32 -10.09
C ILE A 212 4.67 12.30 -11.27
N ASP A 213 4.28 11.87 -12.48
CA ASP A 213 4.24 12.75 -13.65
C ASP A 213 3.26 13.90 -13.48
N GLU A 214 2.08 13.64 -12.92
CA GLU A 214 1.11 14.67 -12.52
C GLU A 214 1.69 15.63 -11.48
N GLY A 215 2.36 15.11 -10.45
CA GLY A 215 3.04 15.90 -9.43
C GLY A 215 4.12 16.80 -9.99
N LEU A 216 4.91 16.29 -10.94
CA LEU A 216 5.93 17.07 -11.65
C LEU A 216 5.31 18.21 -12.46
N GLN A 217 4.06 18.10 -12.94
CA GLN A 217 3.41 19.19 -13.65
C GLN A 217 3.14 20.42 -12.77
N ARG A 218 3.05 20.26 -11.45
CA ARG A 218 2.85 21.37 -10.49
C ARG A 218 4.10 22.26 -10.34
N PHE A 219 5.27 21.75 -10.70
CA PHE A 219 6.48 22.57 -10.76
C PHE A 219 6.56 23.36 -12.08
N GLN A 220 7.21 24.53 -12.00
CA GLN A 220 7.60 25.31 -13.18
C GLN A 220 8.42 24.45 -14.14
N ARG A 221 8.17 24.60 -15.45
CA ARG A 221 8.73 23.73 -16.50
C ARG A 221 10.24 23.60 -16.43
N GLU A 222 10.93 24.70 -16.11
CA GLU A 222 12.38 24.82 -16.04
C GLU A 222 12.97 24.05 -14.86
N ARG A 223 12.18 23.82 -13.80
CA ARG A 223 12.61 23.13 -12.57
C ARG A 223 12.37 21.63 -12.60
N ARG A 224 11.42 21.17 -13.42
CA ARG A 224 11.01 19.75 -13.49
C ARG A 224 12.16 18.75 -13.66
N PRO A 225 13.24 19.05 -14.42
CA PRO A 225 14.38 18.13 -14.54
C PRO A 225 15.15 17.91 -13.24
N ASP A 226 15.17 18.91 -12.35
CA ASP A 226 16.00 18.92 -11.13
C ASP A 226 15.22 18.52 -9.86
N VAL A 227 13.93 18.20 -10.00
CA VAL A 227 13.07 17.79 -8.89
C VAL A 227 13.60 16.49 -8.26
N GLN A 228 13.82 16.53 -6.94
CA GLN A 228 14.12 15.37 -6.11
C GLN A 228 12.82 14.67 -5.74
N LEU A 229 12.76 13.35 -5.94
CA LEU A 229 11.65 12.53 -5.46
C LEU A 229 11.93 12.07 -4.02
N LEU A 230 10.98 12.29 -3.11
CA LEU A 230 11.05 11.77 -1.74
C LEU A 230 9.87 10.85 -1.45
N PHE A 231 10.10 9.55 -1.56
CA PHE A 231 9.17 8.52 -1.15
C PHE A 231 9.09 8.47 0.38
N SER A 232 7.96 8.93 0.93
CA SER A 232 7.75 9.07 2.37
C SER A 232 6.79 8.02 2.90
N ALA A 233 7.36 6.95 3.45
CA ALA A 233 6.61 5.84 4.02
C ALA A 233 6.21 6.10 5.48
N GLN A 234 5.08 5.59 5.97
CA GLN A 234 4.78 5.66 7.40
C GLN A 234 5.86 4.96 8.23
N GLY A 235 6.30 5.57 9.33
CA GLY A 235 7.24 4.94 10.25
C GLY A 235 6.65 3.73 10.95
N MET A 236 7.51 2.85 11.46
CA MET A 236 7.12 1.73 12.32
C MET A 236 8.02 1.66 13.56
N PRO A 237 7.58 1.04 14.67
CA PRO A 237 8.41 0.92 15.86
C PRO A 237 9.65 0.09 15.55
N LEU A 238 10.85 0.56 15.94
CA LEU A 238 12.09 -0.20 15.75
C LEU A 238 12.05 -1.60 16.34
N ARG A 239 11.22 -1.86 17.37
CA ARG A 239 11.06 -3.20 17.93
C ARG A 239 10.38 -4.15 16.94
N SER A 240 9.33 -3.70 16.25
CA SER A 240 8.66 -4.47 15.19
C SER A 240 9.62 -4.78 14.06
N TYR A 241 10.46 -3.82 13.71
CA TYR A 241 11.50 -3.99 12.72
C TYR A 241 12.63 -4.96 13.15
N ARG A 242 13.32 -4.69 14.28
CA ARG A 242 14.53 -5.44 14.70
C ARG A 242 14.24 -6.81 15.28
N HIS A 243 13.11 -7.00 15.95
CA HIS A 243 12.83 -8.24 16.69
C HIS A 243 11.73 -9.07 16.09
N ARG A 244 10.82 -8.46 15.32
CA ARG A 244 9.69 -9.17 14.74
C ARG A 244 9.90 -9.53 13.28
N GLN A 245 10.87 -8.93 12.56
CA GLN A 245 11.12 -9.19 11.13
C GLN A 245 9.91 -8.88 10.24
N ASP A 246 9.19 -7.81 10.58
CA ASP A 246 8.08 -7.32 9.75
C ASP A 246 8.58 -6.94 8.34
N PRO A 247 7.93 -7.43 7.25
CA PRO A 247 8.42 -7.27 5.88
C PRO A 247 8.22 -5.85 5.34
N TYR A 248 7.44 -5.01 6.01
CA TYR A 248 7.02 -3.69 5.53
C TYR A 248 8.15 -2.84 4.95
N CYS A 249 9.27 -2.74 5.68
CA CYS A 249 10.41 -1.95 5.23
C CYS A 249 10.97 -2.47 3.89
N CYS A 250 11.05 -3.79 3.71
CA CYS A 250 11.51 -4.41 2.48
C CYS A 250 10.52 -4.20 1.34
N LEU A 251 9.21 -4.29 1.62
CA LEU A 251 8.15 -4.08 0.64
C LEU A 251 8.08 -2.62 0.15
N VAL A 252 8.31 -1.65 1.04
CA VAL A 252 8.42 -0.22 0.67
C VAL A 252 9.58 -0.03 -0.29
N HIS A 253 10.78 -0.51 0.05
CA HIS A 253 11.95 -0.36 -0.83
C HIS A 253 11.79 -1.12 -2.15
N ALA A 254 11.10 -2.26 -2.15
CA ALA A 254 10.76 -2.99 -3.37
C ALA A 254 9.84 -2.15 -4.28
N THR A 255 8.80 -1.54 -3.72
CA THR A 255 7.89 -0.65 -4.45
C THR A 255 8.65 0.51 -5.08
N VAL A 256 9.45 1.23 -4.28
CA VAL A 256 10.24 2.37 -4.75
C VAL A 256 11.18 1.97 -5.87
N ARG A 257 11.85 0.82 -5.71
CA ARG A 257 12.73 0.29 -6.75
C ARG A 257 11.97 0.03 -8.05
N GLN A 258 10.84 -0.69 -8.00
CA GLN A 258 10.04 -0.99 -9.20
C GLN A 258 9.55 0.28 -9.90
N VAL A 259 9.09 1.28 -9.14
CA VAL A 259 8.70 2.59 -9.71
C VAL A 259 9.88 3.26 -10.42
N MET A 260 11.04 3.32 -9.77
CA MET A 260 12.19 4.00 -10.37
C MET A 260 12.80 3.23 -11.56
N GLU A 261 12.76 1.90 -11.54
CA GLU A 261 13.14 1.05 -12.68
C GLU A 261 12.22 1.30 -13.88
N GLN A 262 10.90 1.30 -13.67
CA GLN A 262 9.92 1.59 -14.72
C GLN A 262 10.14 2.98 -15.34
N ARG A 263 10.50 3.96 -14.52
CA ARG A 263 10.81 5.33 -14.95
C ARG A 263 12.20 5.49 -15.59
N GLY A 264 12.99 4.42 -15.68
CA GLY A 264 14.36 4.48 -16.19
C GLY A 264 15.30 5.36 -15.36
N HIS A 265 15.03 5.51 -14.05
CA HIS A 265 15.75 6.40 -13.14
C HIS A 265 15.86 7.85 -13.64
N ASP A 266 14.77 8.37 -14.20
CA ASP A 266 14.69 9.73 -14.77
C ASP A 266 14.93 10.87 -13.77
N ARG A 267 14.84 10.61 -12.47
CA ARG A 267 15.03 11.58 -11.38
C ARG A 267 15.87 11.02 -10.23
N PRO A 268 16.62 11.89 -9.52
CA PRO A 268 17.13 11.57 -8.19
C PRO A 268 15.99 11.23 -7.23
N TYR A 269 16.18 10.23 -6.39
CA TYR A 269 15.16 9.81 -5.43
C TYR A 269 15.73 9.42 -4.07
N HIS A 270 14.86 9.49 -3.07
CA HIS A 270 15.14 9.15 -1.69
C HIS A 270 13.95 8.40 -1.08
N THR A 271 14.25 7.52 -0.13
CA THR A 271 13.23 6.85 0.69
C THR A 271 13.43 7.25 2.14
N ALA A 272 12.35 7.64 2.80
CA ALA A 272 12.35 8.04 4.19
C ALA A 272 11.10 7.56 4.92
N PHE A 273 11.18 7.53 6.24
CA PHE A 273 10.07 7.11 7.09
C PHE A 273 9.54 8.27 7.93
N GLN A 274 8.22 8.45 7.95
CA GLN A 274 7.53 9.48 8.69
C GLN A 274 7.59 9.21 10.20
N ASN A 275 7.94 10.24 10.96
CA ASN A 275 7.80 10.35 12.41
C ASN A 275 8.56 9.35 13.31
N ARG A 276 8.84 9.82 14.53
CA ARG A 276 9.07 8.99 15.71
C ARG A 276 7.70 8.56 16.26
N ILE A 277 7.49 7.27 16.50
CA ILE A 277 6.23 6.79 17.09
C ILE A 277 6.30 6.97 18.61
N GLY A 278 5.66 8.02 19.10
CA GLY A 278 5.70 8.39 20.52
C GLY A 278 7.12 8.72 20.96
N PHE A 279 7.58 8.12 22.06
CA PHE A 279 8.92 8.32 22.61
C PHE A 279 9.99 7.39 22.00
N ARG A 280 9.62 6.49 21.07
CA ARG A 280 10.55 5.51 20.50
C ARG A 280 11.11 5.99 19.17
N GLU A 281 12.36 5.64 18.90
CA GLU A 281 12.96 5.82 17.57
C GLU A 281 12.19 5.00 16.54
N GLY A 282 11.89 5.63 15.40
CA GLY A 282 11.33 4.99 14.22
C GLY A 282 12.43 4.48 13.29
N LEU A 283 12.04 3.97 12.11
CA LEU A 283 12.99 3.58 11.08
C LEU A 283 13.75 4.79 10.53
N PRO A 284 15.10 4.76 10.51
CA PRO A 284 15.88 5.75 9.79
C PRO A 284 16.01 5.40 8.29
N PRO A 285 16.25 6.40 7.43
CA PRO A 285 16.28 7.83 7.74
C PRO A 285 14.86 8.40 7.92
N THR A 286 14.70 9.40 8.78
CA THR A 286 13.40 10.06 8.94
C THR A 286 13.15 11.07 7.82
N THR A 287 11.89 11.32 7.49
CA THR A 287 11.53 12.31 6.45
C THR A 287 12.12 13.69 6.74
N PRO A 288 12.03 14.26 7.96
CA PRO A 288 12.69 15.52 8.29
C PRO A 288 14.21 15.49 8.08
N ASP A 289 14.91 14.42 8.51
CA ASP A 289 16.37 14.31 8.34
C ASP A 289 16.78 14.34 6.86
N VAL A 290 15.97 13.73 5.98
CA VAL A 290 16.24 13.72 4.53
C VAL A 290 16.02 15.11 3.94
N ILE A 291 14.95 15.80 4.35
CA ILE A 291 14.65 17.16 3.91
C ILE A 291 15.77 18.13 4.34
N GLU A 292 16.23 18.05 5.59
CA GLU A 292 17.35 18.85 6.08
C GLU A 292 18.64 18.60 5.27
N ARG A 293 18.99 17.33 5.05
CA ARG A 293 20.17 16.98 4.22
C ARG A 293 20.06 17.43 2.77
N LEU A 294 18.84 17.51 2.22
CA LEU A 294 18.63 18.05 0.88
C LEU A 294 18.78 19.57 0.87
N ALA A 295 18.23 20.26 1.87
CA ALA A 295 18.38 21.70 2.01
C ALA A 295 19.84 22.12 2.21
N ASP A 296 20.62 21.36 2.99
CA ASP A 296 22.05 21.61 3.21
C ASP A 296 22.90 21.52 1.93
N LYS A 297 22.44 20.80 0.90
CA LYS A 297 23.17 20.66 -0.37
C LYS A 297 23.04 21.90 -1.25
N SER A 298 21.91 22.62 -1.19
CA SER A 298 21.62 23.76 -2.07
C SER A 298 20.36 24.51 -1.65
N ASP A 299 20.39 25.84 -1.75
CA ASP A 299 19.28 26.73 -1.42
C ASP A 299 18.11 26.73 -2.44
N ASP A 300 18.21 26.01 -3.55
CA ASP A 300 17.21 26.01 -4.65
C ASP A 300 16.73 24.60 -5.02
N GLN A 301 16.61 23.71 -4.03
CA GLN A 301 16.07 22.37 -4.24
C GLN A 301 14.56 22.38 -4.48
N SER A 302 14.11 21.55 -5.42
CA SER A 302 12.70 21.25 -5.65
C SER A 302 12.41 19.82 -5.21
N LEU A 303 11.38 19.63 -4.39
CA LEU A 303 11.08 18.37 -3.71
C LEU A 303 9.64 17.95 -3.98
N LEU A 304 9.46 16.79 -4.62
CA LEU A 304 8.17 16.14 -4.77
C LEU A 304 8.08 14.99 -3.78
N MET A 305 7.15 15.10 -2.83
CA MET A 305 6.82 14.07 -1.87
C MET A 305 5.87 13.05 -2.49
N VAL A 306 6.21 11.77 -2.35
CA VAL A 306 5.38 10.64 -2.79
C VAL A 306 5.01 9.81 -1.55
N PRO A 307 3.76 9.88 -1.05
CA PRO A 307 3.36 9.16 0.15
C PRO A 307 3.26 7.65 -0.10
N LEU A 308 3.77 6.86 0.84
CA LEU A 308 3.61 5.41 0.94
C LEU A 308 3.24 5.05 2.40
N PRO A 309 2.64 3.89 2.70
CA PRO A 309 1.99 2.93 1.81
C PRO A 309 0.56 3.34 1.43
N PHE A 310 0.09 4.47 1.95
CA PHE A 310 -1.31 4.84 1.87
C PHE A 310 -1.71 5.24 0.45
N VAL A 311 -2.63 4.47 -0.10
CA VAL A 311 -3.20 4.64 -1.45
C VAL A 311 -4.40 5.60 -1.45
N THR A 312 -4.84 6.06 -0.28
CA THR A 312 -6.01 6.91 -0.11
C THR A 312 -5.63 8.13 0.74
N ASP A 313 -6.07 9.32 0.33
CA ASP A 313 -5.81 10.53 1.10
C ASP A 313 -6.42 10.47 2.50
N HIS A 314 -5.65 10.93 3.49
CA HIS A 314 -6.00 10.87 4.91
C HIS A 314 -5.13 11.85 5.70
N LEU A 315 -5.32 11.91 7.02
CA LEU A 315 -4.66 12.90 7.89
C LEU A 315 -3.13 12.98 7.71
N GLN A 316 -2.41 11.85 7.56
CA GLN A 316 -0.95 11.92 7.41
C GLN A 316 -0.52 12.50 6.07
N THR A 317 -1.29 12.35 4.98
CA THR A 317 -0.97 12.98 3.70
C THR A 317 -1.43 14.45 3.70
N SER A 318 -2.73 14.68 3.89
CA SER A 318 -3.35 16.00 3.73
C SER A 318 -2.93 17.03 4.78
N TYR A 319 -2.64 16.60 6.02
CA TYR A 319 -2.12 17.49 7.04
C TYR A 319 -0.64 17.24 7.30
N GLY A 320 -0.26 15.97 7.51
CA GLY A 320 1.10 15.61 7.91
C GLY A 320 2.18 16.02 6.90
N LEU A 321 1.99 15.66 5.63
CA LEU A 321 2.93 16.00 4.56
C LEU A 321 2.64 17.37 3.94
N ASP A 322 1.38 17.67 3.64
CA ASP A 322 1.05 18.84 2.81
C ASP A 322 1.01 20.16 3.59
N ILE A 323 0.71 20.13 4.90
CA ILE A 323 0.68 21.32 5.75
C ILE A 323 1.90 21.34 6.67
N LYS A 324 1.99 20.41 7.61
CA LYS A 324 2.98 20.43 8.69
C LYS A 324 4.41 20.27 8.19
N LEU A 325 4.64 19.31 7.28
CA LEU A 325 5.98 19.07 6.77
C LEU A 325 6.40 20.09 5.71
N ARG A 326 5.46 20.63 4.93
CA ARG A 326 5.69 21.79 4.05
C ARG A 326 6.21 22.99 4.83
N GLU A 327 5.56 23.36 5.92
CA GLU A 327 6.02 24.44 6.81
C GLU A 327 7.42 24.18 7.39
N TRP A 328 7.77 22.92 7.65
CA TRP A 328 9.13 22.56 8.07
C TRP A 328 10.13 22.68 6.91
N ALA A 329 9.79 22.14 5.74
CA ALA A 329 10.62 22.16 4.53
C ALA A 329 10.97 23.60 4.12
N GLU A 330 9.99 24.50 4.13
CA GLU A 330 10.19 25.93 3.84
C GLU A 330 11.14 26.59 4.85
N ARG A 331 11.02 26.26 6.15
CA ARG A 331 11.88 26.80 7.21
C ARG A 331 13.33 26.35 7.08
N VAL A 332 13.58 25.14 6.60
CA VAL A 332 14.95 24.62 6.42
C VAL A 332 15.54 24.97 5.05
N GLY A 333 14.77 25.57 4.14
CA GLY A 333 15.26 26.13 2.88
C GLY A 333 14.72 25.50 1.59
N ILE A 334 13.82 24.52 1.67
CA ILE A 334 13.15 23.94 0.49
C ILE A 334 12.01 24.87 0.06
N ARG A 335 12.23 25.65 -1.01
CA ARG A 335 11.26 26.65 -1.50
C ARG A 335 10.24 26.11 -2.49
N HIS A 336 10.51 24.95 -3.08
CA HIS A 336 9.65 24.31 -4.06
C HIS A 336 9.30 22.93 -3.55
N TYR A 337 8.12 22.81 -2.95
CA TYR A 337 7.65 21.60 -2.30
C TYR A 337 6.28 21.24 -2.84
N GLU A 338 6.08 20.01 -3.25
CA GLU A 338 4.79 19.48 -3.68
C GLU A 338 4.59 18.10 -3.08
N VAL A 339 3.33 17.72 -2.87
CA VAL A 339 2.95 16.38 -2.40
C VAL A 339 2.01 15.77 -3.42
N THR A 340 2.26 14.55 -3.88
CA THR A 340 1.27 13.83 -4.69
C THR A 340 0.05 13.47 -3.82
N PRO A 341 -1.17 13.48 -4.38
CA PRO A 341 -2.30 12.89 -3.67
C PRO A 341 -2.08 11.39 -3.47
N GLY A 342 -2.95 10.76 -2.69
CA GLY A 342 -3.14 9.31 -2.75
C GLY A 342 -3.56 8.86 -4.16
N LEU A 343 -3.50 7.55 -4.42
CA LEU A 343 -4.01 6.98 -5.66
C LEU A 343 -5.54 7.16 -5.79
N ASN A 344 -6.27 7.16 -4.67
CA ASN A 344 -7.71 7.36 -4.64
C ASN A 344 -8.36 6.45 -5.70
N THR A 345 -9.14 6.99 -6.63
CA THR A 345 -9.81 6.24 -7.71
C THR A 345 -9.01 6.18 -9.02
N HIS A 346 -7.68 6.31 -8.97
CA HIS A 346 -6.83 6.21 -10.16
C HIS A 346 -7.15 4.91 -10.94
N PRO A 347 -7.46 4.97 -12.25
CA PRO A 347 -7.95 3.81 -13.00
C PRO A 347 -7.03 2.59 -12.89
N LEU A 348 -5.72 2.77 -13.14
CA LEU A 348 -4.74 1.69 -12.99
C LEU A 348 -4.65 1.12 -11.57
N PHE A 349 -4.98 1.90 -10.53
CA PHE A 349 -5.02 1.37 -9.17
C PHE A 349 -6.25 0.50 -8.95
N ILE A 350 -7.42 0.90 -9.49
CA ILE A 350 -8.63 0.06 -9.47
C ILE A 350 -8.39 -1.25 -10.22
N GLU A 351 -7.71 -1.20 -11.38
CA GLU A 351 -7.28 -2.40 -12.11
C GLU A 351 -6.34 -3.25 -11.26
N ALA A 352 -5.37 -2.66 -10.56
CA ALA A 352 -4.47 -3.38 -9.65
C ALA A 352 -5.25 -4.10 -8.54
N LEU A 353 -6.23 -3.44 -7.91
CA LEU A 353 -7.09 -4.06 -6.90
C LEU A 353 -7.91 -5.22 -7.49
N SER A 354 -8.41 -5.08 -8.72
CA SER A 354 -9.09 -6.16 -9.44
C SER A 354 -8.16 -7.34 -9.67
N GLU A 355 -6.94 -7.12 -10.17
CA GLU A 355 -5.95 -8.17 -10.38
C GLU A 355 -5.60 -8.92 -9.09
N VAL A 356 -5.45 -8.17 -7.98
CA VAL A 356 -5.14 -8.73 -6.67
C VAL A 356 -6.30 -9.56 -6.12
N THR A 357 -7.55 -9.09 -6.27
CA THR A 357 -8.74 -9.86 -5.90
C THR A 357 -8.84 -11.14 -6.72
N LEU A 358 -8.76 -11.02 -8.04
CA LEU A 358 -8.92 -12.14 -8.98
C LEU A 358 -7.81 -13.18 -8.83
N ALA A 359 -6.57 -12.76 -8.51
CA ALA A 359 -5.47 -13.65 -8.20
C ALA A 359 -5.76 -14.57 -6.99
N GLN A 360 -6.70 -14.21 -6.12
CA GLN A 360 -7.10 -15.04 -4.98
C GLN A 360 -8.27 -15.98 -5.29
N LEU A 361 -8.75 -16.03 -6.53
CA LEU A 361 -9.90 -16.82 -6.94
C LEU A 361 -9.51 -17.82 -8.03
N ASP A 362 -10.12 -19.00 -7.98
CA ASP A 362 -10.14 -19.96 -9.08
C ASP A 362 -11.54 -19.93 -9.68
N LEU A 363 -11.67 -19.22 -10.81
CA LEU A 363 -12.95 -18.92 -11.45
C LEU A 363 -13.28 -19.94 -12.56
N PRO A 364 -14.56 -20.06 -12.96
CA PRO A 364 -14.99 -21.03 -13.98
C PRO A 364 -14.37 -20.85 -15.38
N VAL A 365 -13.63 -19.75 -15.60
CA VAL A 365 -13.02 -19.37 -16.86
C VAL A 365 -11.57 -18.93 -16.66
N ASP A 366 -10.74 -19.14 -17.68
CA ASP A 366 -9.33 -18.71 -17.64
C ASP A 366 -9.22 -17.19 -17.75
N LEU A 367 -9.01 -16.55 -16.60
CA LEU A 367 -8.86 -15.10 -16.48
C LEU A 367 -7.77 -14.51 -17.38
N ASN A 368 -6.70 -15.25 -17.67
CA ASN A 368 -5.62 -14.74 -18.50
C ASN A 368 -6.06 -14.56 -19.97
N GLN A 369 -7.14 -15.22 -20.39
CA GLN A 369 -7.73 -15.03 -21.72
C GLN A 369 -8.68 -13.82 -21.77
N LEU A 370 -9.21 -13.40 -20.62
CA LEU A 370 -10.14 -12.28 -20.51
C LEU A 370 -9.44 -10.93 -20.32
N ARG A 371 -8.18 -10.93 -19.86
CA ARG A 371 -7.39 -9.70 -19.69
C ARG A 371 -7.02 -9.08 -21.04
N ILE A 372 -7.84 -8.15 -21.49
CA ILE A 372 -7.56 -7.28 -22.65
C ILE A 372 -7.21 -5.90 -22.10
N GLY A 373 -5.93 -5.69 -21.78
CA GLY A 373 -5.45 -4.40 -21.27
C GLY A 373 -5.19 -3.40 -22.39
N GLY A 374 -5.82 -2.21 -22.33
CA GLY A 374 -5.53 -1.07 -23.22
C GLY A 374 -4.21 -0.35 -22.89
N ASP A 375 -3.59 -0.73 -21.78
CA ASP A 375 -2.34 -0.24 -21.20
C ASP A 375 -1.09 -0.98 -21.71
N GLY A 376 -1.27 -2.13 -22.39
CA GLY A 376 -0.20 -2.93 -22.96
C GLY A 376 0.54 -3.88 -21.99
N LEU A 377 0.28 -3.85 -20.67
CA LEU A 377 0.95 -4.72 -19.69
C LEU A 377 0.11 -5.93 -19.27
N ALA A 378 -1.22 -5.88 -19.40
CA ALA A 378 -2.10 -6.93 -18.87
C ALA A 378 -1.85 -8.33 -19.48
N GLN A 379 -1.20 -8.43 -20.64
CA GLN A 379 -0.83 -9.71 -21.27
C GLN A 379 0.61 -10.15 -20.99
N ASP A 380 1.43 -9.29 -20.36
CA ASP A 380 2.86 -9.55 -20.16
C ASP A 380 3.15 -10.43 -18.94
N TYR A 381 2.14 -10.72 -18.11
CA TYR A 381 2.28 -11.55 -16.92
C TYR A 381 0.99 -12.29 -16.55
N PRO A 382 1.07 -13.56 -16.11
CA PRO A 382 -0.11 -14.31 -15.68
C PRO A 382 -0.59 -13.86 -14.30
N LEU A 383 -1.91 -13.82 -14.09
CA LEU A 383 -2.46 -13.77 -12.73
C LEU A 383 -2.27 -15.12 -12.06
N ARG A 384 -1.68 -15.09 -10.87
CA ARG A 384 -1.46 -16.26 -10.01
C ARG A 384 -1.71 -15.86 -8.57
N PRO A 385 -2.10 -16.80 -7.69
CA PRO A 385 -2.14 -16.56 -6.26
C PRO A 385 -0.85 -15.93 -5.76
N VAL A 386 -0.98 -14.92 -4.90
CA VAL A 386 0.15 -14.14 -4.37
C VAL A 386 1.21 -15.05 -3.73
N GLU A 387 0.81 -16.17 -3.15
CA GLU A 387 1.72 -17.14 -2.57
C GLU A 387 2.58 -17.91 -3.58
N GLU A 388 2.05 -18.13 -4.79
CA GLU A 388 2.71 -18.82 -5.90
C GLU A 388 3.65 -17.92 -6.68
N LEU A 389 3.50 -16.59 -6.55
CA LEU A 389 4.40 -15.64 -7.18
C LEU A 389 5.81 -15.78 -6.59
N PRO A 390 6.86 -15.82 -7.42
CA PRO A 390 8.23 -15.82 -6.93
C PRO A 390 8.50 -14.51 -6.19
N GLN A 391 9.46 -14.49 -5.27
CA GLN A 391 9.95 -13.23 -4.71
C GLN A 391 10.98 -12.61 -5.66
N HIS A 392 11.12 -11.28 -5.67
CA HIS A 392 12.28 -10.65 -6.31
C HIS A 392 13.58 -11.21 -5.68
N ASN A 393 14.48 -11.77 -6.50
CA ASN A 393 15.56 -12.70 -6.08
C ASN A 393 16.64 -12.11 -5.16
N ASN A 394 17.38 -13.00 -4.48
CA ASN A 394 18.37 -12.77 -3.41
C ASN A 394 19.79 -12.40 -3.88
N HIS A 395 19.98 -11.57 -4.91
CA HIS A 395 21.34 -11.12 -5.25
C HIS A 395 21.85 -10.11 -4.20
N GLU A 396 23.14 -10.14 -3.84
CA GLU A 396 23.72 -9.25 -2.80
C GLU A 396 23.55 -7.76 -3.10
N SER A 397 23.36 -7.40 -4.38
CA SER A 397 23.06 -6.05 -4.87
C SER A 397 21.60 -5.61 -4.68
N GLU A 398 20.70 -6.50 -4.23
CA GLU A 398 19.24 -6.28 -4.15
C GLU A 398 18.70 -6.38 -2.73
N ARG A 399 19.52 -5.99 -1.75
CA ARG A 399 19.12 -5.95 -0.34
C ARG A 399 18.47 -4.62 0.01
N CYS A 400 17.54 -4.67 0.97
CA CYS A 400 16.91 -3.50 1.55
C CYS A 400 17.97 -2.52 2.10
N PRO A 401 18.00 -1.25 1.65
CA PRO A 401 18.98 -0.26 2.12
C PRO A 401 18.91 0.00 3.62
N SER A 402 17.75 -0.27 4.24
CA SER A 402 17.53 -0.03 5.67
C SER A 402 17.93 -1.24 6.54
N CYS A 403 17.48 -2.47 6.22
CA CYS A 403 17.77 -3.68 7.04
C CYS A 403 18.82 -4.62 6.49
N ASN A 404 19.28 -4.44 5.25
CA ASN A 404 20.15 -5.39 4.56
C ASN A 404 19.52 -6.80 4.40
N GLU A 405 18.21 -6.94 4.56
CA GLU A 405 17.44 -8.16 4.26
C GLU A 405 17.02 -8.19 2.78
N PRO A 406 16.72 -9.36 2.20
CA PRO A 406 16.16 -9.44 0.85
C PRO A 406 14.88 -8.61 0.68
N LEU A 407 14.67 -8.04 -0.50
CA LEU A 407 13.43 -7.35 -0.86
C LEU A 407 12.30 -8.39 -1.06
N ARG A 408 11.61 -8.77 0.03
CA ARG A 408 10.65 -9.89 0.09
C ARG A 408 9.34 -9.73 -0.72
N ALA A 409 9.24 -8.74 -1.61
CA ALA A 409 8.03 -8.51 -2.41
C ALA A 409 7.83 -9.59 -3.48
N ARG A 410 6.58 -9.92 -3.80
CA ARG A 410 6.25 -10.87 -4.85
C ARG A 410 6.44 -10.22 -6.22
N ARG A 411 7.08 -10.96 -7.12
CA ARG A 411 7.30 -10.60 -8.51
C ARG A 411 6.10 -11.06 -9.33
N TRP A 412 5.35 -10.11 -9.84
CA TRP A 412 4.17 -10.36 -10.67
C TRP A 412 4.55 -10.70 -12.11
N THR A 413 5.66 -10.17 -12.62
CA THR A 413 6.08 -10.37 -14.01
C THR A 413 6.92 -11.65 -14.19
N GLY A 414 6.66 -12.35 -15.29
CA GLY A 414 7.30 -13.62 -15.64
C GLY A 414 8.55 -13.44 -16.50
N ARG A 415 9.61 -12.79 -15.99
CA ARG A 415 10.96 -13.02 -16.53
C ARG A 415 11.69 -14.00 -15.63
N ASP A 416 11.42 -15.28 -15.83
CA ASP A 416 12.26 -16.32 -15.27
C ASP A 416 13.67 -16.17 -15.85
N ASP A 417 14.64 -15.92 -14.96
CA ASP A 417 16.08 -16.04 -15.15
C ASP A 417 16.63 -15.84 -16.58
N LEU A 418 16.82 -14.59 -17.00
CA LEU A 418 17.88 -14.30 -17.97
C LEU A 418 19.13 -13.88 -17.19
N PRO A 419 20.26 -14.61 -17.27
CA PRO A 419 21.52 -14.15 -16.73
C PRO A 419 21.90 -12.82 -17.40
N GLU A 420 22.37 -11.85 -16.61
CA GLU A 420 22.82 -10.50 -17.04
C GLU A 420 23.69 -10.48 -18.32
N SER A 421 24.35 -11.59 -18.65
CA SER A 421 25.15 -11.75 -19.88
C SER A 421 24.37 -11.53 -21.18
N GLU A 422 23.04 -11.65 -21.18
CA GLU A 422 22.21 -11.36 -22.35
C GLU A 422 21.57 -9.96 -22.33
N MET A 423 21.42 -9.34 -21.15
CA MET A 423 20.93 -7.96 -21.04
C MET A 423 21.91 -6.95 -21.64
N LEU A 424 23.22 -7.19 -21.50
CA LEU A 424 24.26 -6.33 -22.10
C LEU A 424 24.45 -6.54 -23.62
N ARG A 425 23.89 -7.60 -24.20
CA ARG A 425 24.02 -7.87 -25.65
C ARG A 425 22.90 -7.28 -26.49
N SER A 426 21.73 -7.05 -25.90
CA SER A 426 20.59 -6.44 -26.62
C SER A 426 20.70 -4.91 -26.80
N GLY A 427 21.73 -4.28 -26.24
CA GLY A 427 21.98 -2.83 -26.35
C GLY A 427 23.22 -2.42 -27.15
N SER A 428 23.84 -3.31 -27.94
CA SER A 428 25.09 -2.98 -28.65
C SER A 428 25.21 -3.45 -30.11
N GLU A 429 24.12 -3.86 -30.77
CA GLU A 429 24.13 -4.23 -32.20
C GLU A 429 23.36 -3.25 -33.11
N GLU A 430 23.51 -1.94 -32.91
CA GLU A 430 23.08 -0.94 -33.92
C GLU A 430 24.15 0.08 -34.34
N ASP A 431 25.41 -0.04 -33.90
CA ASP A 431 26.48 0.86 -34.32
C ASP A 431 27.76 0.11 -34.76
N SER A 432 27.75 -0.43 -35.99
CA SER A 432 29.01 -0.64 -36.75
C SER A 432 28.81 -0.87 -38.25
N ALA A 433 28.02 -0.03 -38.93
CA ALA A 433 28.10 0.07 -40.39
C ALA A 433 29.31 0.94 -40.79
N THR A 434 30.49 0.31 -40.87
CA THR A 434 31.71 0.94 -41.43
C THR A 434 31.58 0.98 -42.97
N PRO A 435 31.80 2.11 -43.66
CA PRO A 435 31.70 2.16 -45.12
C PRO A 435 32.93 1.50 -45.77
N PRO A 436 32.79 0.76 -46.88
CA PRO A 436 33.93 0.18 -47.56
C PRO A 436 34.70 1.27 -48.32
N SER A 437 35.95 1.50 -47.91
CA SER A 437 36.91 2.29 -48.69
C SER A 437 37.72 1.40 -49.63
N ALA A 438 37.95 1.96 -50.83
CA ALA A 438 39.00 1.65 -51.81
C ALA A 438 38.66 0.64 -52.93
N SER A 439 38.55 1.13 -54.16
CA SER A 439 39.69 1.12 -55.10
C SER A 439 39.33 1.80 -56.42
N ALA A 440 40.17 2.75 -56.83
CA ALA A 440 40.17 3.30 -58.18
C ALA A 440 40.84 2.32 -59.15
N PRO A 441 40.42 2.25 -60.42
CA PRO A 441 41.30 1.85 -61.49
C PRO A 441 41.73 3.08 -62.31
N THR A 442 43.03 3.15 -62.49
CA THR A 442 43.74 3.84 -63.57
C THR A 442 43.14 3.55 -64.94
N SER A 443 42.77 4.61 -65.67
CA SER A 443 43.18 4.94 -67.05
C SER A 443 42.42 6.16 -67.54
#